data_AF-A0A935VJE3-F1
#
_entry.id   AF-A0A935VJE3-F1
#
_cell.length_a   1.000
_cell.length_b   1.000
_cell.length_c   1.000
_cell.angle_alpha   90.00
_cell.angle_beta   90.00
_cell.angle_gamma   90.00
#
_symmetry.space_group_name_H-M   'P 1'
#
loop_
_entity.id
_entity.type
_entity.pdbx_description
1 polymer ?
#
loop_
_entity_poly.entity_id
_entity_poly.type
_entity_poly.pdbx_seq_one_letter_code
_entity_poly.pdbx_strand_id
1 'polypeptide(L)'
;MTTRTLNIFILTLGILFDIKSQTADTINFIDSNNKKQGQWIYTGKNRPGTCYKPDQKAEEGKYKDNRKIGIWTEYFCNGNIKNILTFKDGRPEGPAKLFYESGKIKEDGTWQNNRWVGKCKMYTEDGKVQEYTFEQKGRREGMIIYPFEKGTVIQGRFSNSPDSIKEYKEVDKKDTLKPK
;
A
#
# COMPACT_ATOMS: atom_id res chain seq x y z
N MET A 1 -43.32 63.73 -33.25
CA MET A 1 -43.03 62.73 -32.21
C MET A 1 -43.35 61.37 -32.78
N THR A 2 -42.32 60.63 -33.19
CA THR A 2 -42.48 59.26 -33.67
C THR A 2 -41.25 58.49 -33.20
N THR A 3 -41.49 57.57 -32.27
CA THR A 3 -40.49 56.93 -31.42
C THR A 3 -39.76 55.84 -32.20
N ARG A 4 -38.42 55.84 -32.10
CA ARG A 4 -37.51 54.78 -32.56
C ARG A 4 -37.68 53.53 -31.71
N THR A 5 -37.71 52.36 -32.34
CA THR A 5 -37.31 51.09 -31.72
C THR A 5 -36.17 50.48 -32.53
N LEU A 6 -35.02 50.39 -31.89
CA LEU A 6 -33.81 49.75 -32.39
C LEU A 6 -33.80 48.32 -31.84
N ASN A 7 -34.03 47.32 -32.69
CA ASN A 7 -33.93 45.92 -32.30
C ASN A 7 -32.45 45.50 -32.26
N ILE A 8 -31.92 45.29 -31.06
CA ILE A 8 -30.59 44.74 -30.83
C ILE A 8 -30.73 43.21 -30.77
N PHE A 9 -30.26 42.52 -31.81
CA PHE A 9 -30.08 41.07 -31.80
C PHE A 9 -28.77 40.75 -31.05
N ILE A 10 -28.87 40.23 -29.84
CA ILE A 10 -27.72 39.70 -29.10
C ILE A 10 -27.54 38.24 -29.52
N LEU A 11 -26.49 37.96 -30.30
CA LEU A 11 -25.99 36.60 -30.50
C LEU A 11 -25.37 36.12 -29.18
N THR A 12 -26.03 35.22 -28.47
CA THR A 12 -25.41 34.49 -27.37
C THR A 12 -24.65 33.28 -27.93
N LEU A 13 -23.34 33.44 -28.08
CA LEU A 13 -22.41 32.35 -28.30
C LEU A 13 -22.35 31.51 -27.02
N GLY A 14 -23.08 30.39 -27.01
CA GLY A 14 -23.10 29.45 -25.88
C GLY A 14 -21.77 28.70 -25.78
N ILE A 15 -20.81 29.25 -25.04
CA ILE A 15 -19.63 28.50 -24.61
C ILE A 15 -20.07 27.64 -23.43
N LEU A 16 -20.29 26.35 -23.68
CA LEU A 16 -20.38 25.33 -22.65
C LEU A 16 -19.03 25.27 -21.94
N PHE A 17 -18.93 25.92 -20.77
CA PHE A 17 -17.86 25.61 -19.83
C PHE A 17 -18.13 24.20 -19.31
N ASP A 18 -17.33 23.24 -19.75
CA ASP A 18 -17.18 21.95 -19.07
C ASP A 18 -16.75 22.24 -17.62
N ILE A 19 -17.69 22.24 -16.68
CA ILE A 19 -17.39 22.21 -15.25
C ILE A 19 -16.83 20.81 -14.98
N LYS A 20 -15.54 20.62 -15.24
CA LYS A 20 -14.78 19.61 -14.51
C LYS A 20 -14.83 20.06 -13.07
N SER A 21 -15.73 19.45 -12.30
CA SER A 21 -15.83 19.62 -10.85
C SER A 21 -14.46 19.31 -10.26
N GLN A 22 -13.68 20.36 -10.06
CA GLN A 22 -12.46 20.32 -9.31
C GLN A 22 -12.92 20.29 -7.86
N THR A 23 -13.30 19.09 -7.39
CA THR A 23 -13.50 18.87 -5.97
C THR A 23 -12.18 19.26 -5.33
N ALA A 24 -12.17 20.38 -4.60
CA ALA A 24 -11.06 20.69 -3.71
C ALA A 24 -10.79 19.41 -2.91
N ASP A 25 -9.56 18.89 -2.98
CA ASP A 25 -9.17 17.67 -2.27
C ASP A 25 -9.15 17.97 -0.76
N THR A 26 -10.32 18.05 -0.14
CA THR A 26 -10.47 18.26 1.30
C THR A 26 -10.02 17.01 2.03
N ILE A 27 -9.13 17.19 2.99
CA ILE A 27 -8.72 16.11 3.89
C ILE A 27 -9.90 15.77 4.80
N ASN A 28 -10.14 14.47 5.00
CA ASN A 28 -11.22 13.92 5.83
C ASN A 28 -12.62 14.34 5.37
N PHE A 29 -12.85 14.38 4.04
CA PHE A 29 -14.13 14.78 3.46
C PHE A 29 -15.22 13.70 3.59
N ILE A 30 -16.42 14.11 3.99
CA ILE A 30 -17.65 13.31 4.02
C ILE A 30 -18.67 13.95 3.07
N ASP A 31 -19.22 13.18 2.14
CA ASP A 31 -20.21 13.65 1.17
C ASP A 31 -21.63 13.80 1.75
N SER A 32 -22.56 14.30 0.93
CA SER A 32 -23.97 14.48 1.30
C SER A 32 -24.70 13.19 1.67
N ASN A 33 -24.15 12.02 1.32
CA ASN A 33 -24.67 10.70 1.66
C ASN A 33 -23.99 10.12 2.92
N ASN A 34 -23.26 10.95 3.68
CA ASN A 34 -22.49 10.56 4.86
C ASN A 34 -21.42 9.49 4.55
N LYS A 35 -20.83 9.54 3.35
CA LYS A 35 -19.73 8.65 2.96
C LYS A 35 -18.40 9.39 2.91
N LYS A 36 -17.36 8.74 3.42
CA LYS A 36 -15.97 9.16 3.32
C LYS A 36 -15.52 9.15 1.87
N GLN A 37 -14.94 10.25 1.42
CA GLN A 37 -14.37 10.43 0.10
C GLN A 37 -12.98 11.08 0.21
N GLY A 38 -12.16 10.95 -0.83
CA GLY A 38 -10.91 11.70 -0.96
C GLY A 38 -9.83 11.27 0.03
N GLN A 39 -8.93 12.19 0.35
CA GLN A 39 -7.81 11.93 1.26
C GLN A 39 -8.24 11.92 2.72
N TRP A 40 -7.70 10.99 3.49
CA TRP A 40 -7.95 10.85 4.91
C TRP A 40 -6.65 10.73 5.69
N ILE A 41 -6.61 11.43 6.82
CA ILE A 41 -5.50 11.40 7.77
C ILE A 41 -6.10 11.17 9.17
N TYR A 42 -5.72 10.05 9.76
CA TYR A 42 -5.96 9.76 11.16
C TYR A 42 -4.72 10.14 11.97
N THR A 43 -4.94 10.91 13.02
CA THR A 43 -3.93 11.36 13.97
C THR A 43 -4.15 10.74 15.35
N GLY A 44 -3.27 11.03 16.32
CA GLY A 44 -3.46 10.61 17.71
C GLY A 44 -4.79 11.07 18.32
N LYS A 45 -5.35 12.22 17.89
CA LYS A 45 -6.71 12.66 18.27
C LYS A 45 -7.78 11.62 17.91
N ASN A 46 -7.59 10.87 16.82
CA ASN A 46 -8.50 9.82 16.39
C ASN A 46 -8.24 8.46 17.08
N ARG A 47 -7.16 8.34 17.87
CA ARG A 47 -6.73 7.12 18.55
C ARG A 47 -6.42 7.39 20.04
N PRO A 48 -7.41 7.84 20.84
CA PRO A 48 -7.19 8.11 22.26
C PRO A 48 -6.73 6.85 23.02
N GLY A 49 -5.90 7.00 24.04
CA GLY A 49 -5.36 5.88 24.83
C GLY A 49 -4.21 5.12 24.17
N THR A 50 -3.65 5.64 23.08
CA THR A 50 -2.46 5.09 22.42
C THR A 50 -1.24 5.98 22.66
N CYS A 51 -0.08 5.57 22.15
CA CYS A 51 1.17 6.33 22.25
C CYS A 51 1.32 7.49 21.24
N TYR A 52 0.36 7.70 20.33
CA TYR A 52 0.43 8.80 19.37
C TYR A 52 0.16 10.14 20.06
N LYS A 53 1.00 11.13 19.79
CA LYS A 53 0.69 12.51 20.17
C LYS A 53 -0.56 13.00 19.42
N PRO A 54 -1.34 13.95 19.97
CA PRO A 54 -2.62 14.38 19.38
C PRO A 54 -2.55 14.68 17.87
N ASP A 55 -1.54 15.43 17.43
CA ASP A 55 -1.39 15.83 16.03
C ASP A 55 -0.46 14.92 15.20
N GLN A 56 0.06 13.86 15.81
CA GLN A 56 0.91 12.90 15.11
C GLN A 56 0.06 12.02 14.20
N LYS A 57 0.44 11.92 12.92
CA LYS A 57 -0.18 10.98 11.98
C LYS A 57 0.01 9.55 12.48
N ALA A 58 -1.10 8.81 12.51
CA ALA A 58 -1.10 7.38 12.79
C ALA A 58 -1.38 6.58 11.53
N GLU A 59 -2.15 7.14 10.59
CA GLU A 59 -2.50 6.48 9.33
C GLU A 59 -3.02 7.48 8.30
N GLU A 60 -2.72 7.28 7.02
CA GLU A 60 -3.30 8.08 5.93
C GLU A 60 -3.51 7.28 4.64
N GLY A 61 -4.47 7.73 3.84
CA GLY A 61 -4.79 7.16 2.53
C GLY A 61 -6.13 7.65 1.99
N LYS A 62 -6.59 7.07 0.89
CA LYS A 62 -7.82 7.52 0.21
C LYS A 62 -9.04 6.65 0.53
N TYR A 63 -10.18 7.31 0.63
CA TYR A 63 -11.50 6.66 0.62
C TYR A 63 -12.26 6.97 -0.66
N LYS A 64 -13.09 6.01 -1.07
CA LYS A 64 -14.20 6.20 -2.00
C LYS A 64 -15.40 5.44 -1.45
N ASP A 65 -16.51 6.15 -1.23
CA ASP A 65 -17.75 5.56 -0.72
C ASP A 65 -17.57 4.72 0.56
N ASN A 66 -16.88 5.26 1.58
CA ASN A 66 -16.52 4.54 2.82
C ASN A 66 -15.54 3.36 2.66
N ARG A 67 -15.02 3.11 1.45
CA ARG A 67 -14.05 2.04 1.19
C ARG A 67 -12.65 2.61 0.99
N LYS A 68 -11.66 2.03 1.68
CA LYS A 68 -10.25 2.34 1.43
C LYS A 68 -9.88 1.96 0.00
N ILE A 69 -9.18 2.86 -0.69
CA ILE A 69 -8.67 2.63 -2.05
C ILE A 69 -7.22 3.11 -2.15
N GLY A 70 -6.47 2.49 -3.06
CA GLY A 70 -5.09 2.85 -3.35
C GLY A 70 -4.16 2.61 -2.16
N ILE A 71 -3.10 3.40 -2.07
CA ILE A 71 -2.07 3.22 -1.04
C ILE A 71 -2.56 3.82 0.29
N TRP A 72 -2.39 3.02 1.34
CA TRP A 72 -2.57 3.41 2.73
C TRP A 72 -1.26 3.23 3.48
N THR A 73 -0.85 4.27 4.22
CA THR A 73 0.35 4.27 5.04
C THR A 73 -0.06 4.30 6.51
N GLU A 74 0.43 3.35 7.29
CA GLU A 74 0.33 3.36 8.75
C GLU A 74 1.70 3.70 9.33
N TYR A 75 1.72 4.42 10.46
CA TYR A 75 2.94 4.84 11.15
C TYR A 75 3.07 4.10 12.48
N PHE A 76 4.27 4.12 13.06
CA PHE A 76 4.54 3.78 14.44
C PHE A 76 4.44 5.03 15.33
N CYS A 77 4.39 4.84 16.65
CA CYS A 77 4.39 5.96 17.59
C CYS A 77 5.69 6.76 17.60
N ASN A 78 6.80 6.22 17.09
CA ASN A 78 8.03 6.99 16.87
C ASN A 78 7.99 7.84 15.57
N GLY A 79 6.90 7.76 14.79
CA GLY A 79 6.71 8.49 13.54
C GLY A 79 7.23 7.78 12.29
N ASN A 80 7.96 6.67 12.44
CA ASN A 80 8.42 5.88 11.30
C ASN A 80 7.26 5.16 10.63
N ILE A 81 7.40 4.85 9.35
CA ILE A 81 6.41 4.06 8.62
C ILE A 81 6.37 2.65 9.23
N LYS A 82 5.16 2.17 9.47
CA LYS A 82 4.87 0.81 9.94
C LYS A 82 4.47 -0.09 8.79
N ASN A 83 3.49 0.34 8.01
CA ASN A 83 2.93 -0.42 6.90
C ASN A 83 2.63 0.49 5.71
N ILE A 84 2.89 0.02 4.49
CA ILE A 84 2.36 0.57 3.25
C ILE A 84 1.55 -0.55 2.59
N LEU A 85 0.23 -0.41 2.53
CA LEU A 85 -0.67 -1.43 1.99
C LEU A 85 -1.47 -0.85 0.83
N THR A 86 -1.67 -1.64 -0.22
CA THR A 86 -2.59 -1.29 -1.31
C THR A 86 -3.98 -1.83 -0.98
N PHE A 87 -5.00 -0.98 -1.09
CA PHE A 87 -6.39 -1.33 -0.89
C PHE A 87 -7.20 -1.22 -2.18
N LYS A 88 -8.14 -2.15 -2.36
CA LYS A 88 -9.17 -2.12 -3.38
C LYS A 88 -10.50 -2.45 -2.73
N ASP A 89 -11.47 -1.56 -2.89
CA ASP A 89 -12.82 -1.71 -2.30
C ASP A 89 -12.82 -2.06 -0.81
N GLY A 90 -11.92 -1.44 -0.04
CA GLY A 90 -11.84 -1.61 1.41
C GLY A 90 -11.08 -2.86 1.86
N ARG A 91 -10.52 -3.64 0.94
CA ARG A 91 -9.73 -4.84 1.23
C ARG A 91 -8.28 -4.66 0.79
N PRO A 92 -7.28 -5.10 1.59
CA PRO A 92 -5.89 -5.13 1.14
C PRO A 92 -5.75 -6.06 -0.08
N GLU A 93 -5.35 -5.49 -1.21
CA GLU A 93 -5.15 -6.17 -2.49
C GLU A 93 -4.08 -5.42 -3.30
N GLY A 94 -2.95 -6.07 -3.55
CA GLY A 94 -1.84 -5.52 -4.32
C GLY A 94 -0.53 -5.42 -3.51
N PRO A 95 0.41 -4.57 -3.95
CA PRO A 95 1.70 -4.41 -3.28
C PRO A 95 1.56 -4.02 -1.80
N ALA A 96 2.40 -4.61 -0.96
CA ALA A 96 2.48 -4.33 0.46
C ALA A 96 3.93 -4.34 0.95
N LYS A 97 4.25 -3.40 1.85
CA LYS A 97 5.52 -3.33 2.58
C LYS A 97 5.25 -3.15 4.06
N LEU A 98 5.94 -3.92 4.89
CA LEU A 98 5.93 -3.79 6.35
C LEU A 98 7.34 -3.42 6.80
N PHE A 99 7.43 -2.67 7.89
CA PHE A 99 8.69 -2.11 8.38
C PHE A 99 8.87 -2.43 9.87
N TYR A 100 10.13 -2.48 10.30
CA TYR A 100 10.51 -2.43 11.71
C TYR A 100 10.36 -1.01 12.24
N GLU A 101 10.29 -0.87 13.57
CA GLU A 101 10.29 0.47 14.21
C GLU A 101 11.55 1.27 13.88
N SER A 102 12.67 0.61 13.58
CA SER A 102 13.91 1.25 13.09
C SER A 102 13.78 1.85 11.69
N GLY A 103 12.68 1.62 10.97
CA GLY A 103 12.45 2.06 9.61
C GLY A 103 13.02 1.12 8.53
N LYS A 104 13.71 0.05 8.92
CA LYS A 104 14.15 -0.99 7.99
C LYS A 104 12.96 -1.79 7.46
N ILE A 105 12.98 -2.15 6.18
CA ILE A 105 11.96 -3.04 5.60
C ILE A 105 12.00 -4.37 6.35
N LYS A 106 10.83 -4.89 6.69
CA LYS A 106 10.60 -6.19 7.33
C LYS A 106 10.02 -7.18 6.32
N GLU A 107 9.02 -6.78 5.54
CA GLU A 107 8.38 -7.64 4.54
C GLU A 107 8.05 -6.81 3.30
N ASP A 108 8.19 -7.41 2.11
CA ASP A 108 7.92 -6.78 0.82
C ASP A 108 7.35 -7.81 -0.16
N GLY A 109 6.16 -7.57 -0.69
CA GLY A 109 5.50 -8.51 -1.58
C GLY A 109 4.11 -8.07 -2.04
N THR A 110 3.29 -9.03 -2.43
CA THR A 110 1.89 -8.80 -2.83
C THR A 110 0.95 -9.43 -1.81
N TRP A 111 -0.02 -8.67 -1.36
CA TRP A 111 -1.08 -9.12 -0.46
C TRP A 111 -2.39 -9.29 -1.22
N GLN A 112 -3.08 -10.40 -1.03
CA GLN A 112 -4.39 -10.66 -1.63
C GLN A 112 -5.18 -11.58 -0.71
N ASN A 113 -6.48 -11.36 -0.52
CA ASN A 113 -7.33 -12.26 0.29
C ASN A 113 -6.75 -12.58 1.69
N ASN A 114 -6.26 -11.55 2.38
CA ASN A 114 -5.67 -11.62 3.73
C ASN A 114 -4.40 -12.49 3.85
N ARG A 115 -3.63 -12.64 2.77
CA ARG A 115 -2.37 -13.40 2.77
C ARG A 115 -1.37 -12.86 1.75
N TRP A 116 -0.09 -13.16 1.95
CA TRP A 116 0.95 -12.99 0.94
C TRP A 116 0.70 -13.93 -0.26
N VAL A 117 0.94 -13.45 -1.48
CA VAL A 117 0.84 -14.21 -2.74
C VAL A 117 2.04 -13.90 -3.65
N GLY A 118 2.49 -14.90 -4.41
CA GLY A 118 3.64 -14.77 -5.29
C GLY A 118 4.95 -14.59 -4.52
N LYS A 119 5.93 -13.94 -5.15
CA LYS A 119 7.24 -13.67 -4.54
C LYS A 119 7.12 -12.64 -3.42
N CYS A 120 7.70 -12.95 -2.28
CA CYS A 120 7.78 -12.06 -1.13
C CYS A 120 9.18 -12.14 -0.53
N LYS A 121 9.71 -11.02 -0.06
CA LYS A 121 10.98 -10.94 0.65
C LYS A 121 10.71 -10.59 2.10
N MET A 122 11.31 -11.35 3.00
CA MET A 122 11.31 -11.07 4.43
C MET A 122 12.73 -10.74 4.84
N TYR A 123 12.86 -9.69 5.64
CA TYR A 123 14.12 -9.15 6.08
C TYR A 123 14.14 -9.23 7.59
N THR A 124 15.25 -9.70 8.14
CA THR A 124 15.54 -9.55 9.57
C THR A 124 16.13 -8.17 9.83
N GLU A 125 16.12 -7.73 11.09
CA GLU A 125 16.61 -6.39 11.43
C GLU A 125 18.14 -6.23 11.31
N ASP A 126 18.88 -7.34 11.36
CA ASP A 126 20.31 -7.43 11.03
C ASP A 126 20.59 -7.47 9.51
N GLY A 127 19.54 -7.44 8.67
CA GLY A 127 19.64 -7.30 7.22
C GLY A 127 19.74 -8.62 6.45
N LYS A 128 19.55 -9.78 7.09
CA LYS A 128 19.44 -11.05 6.36
C LYS A 128 18.12 -11.08 5.62
N VAL A 129 18.15 -11.62 4.41
CA VAL A 129 16.98 -11.66 3.51
C VAL A 129 16.62 -13.11 3.25
N GLN A 130 15.33 -13.39 3.34
CA GLN A 130 14.73 -14.65 2.94
C GLN A 130 13.68 -14.36 1.86
N GLU A 131 13.77 -15.04 0.72
CA GLU A 131 12.72 -14.99 -0.30
C GLU A 131 11.75 -16.15 -0.08
N TYR A 132 10.47 -15.91 -0.33
CA TYR A 132 9.41 -16.90 -0.27
C TYR A 132 8.56 -16.77 -1.52
N THR A 133 7.96 -17.87 -1.95
CA THR A 133 6.89 -17.85 -2.94
C THR A 133 5.64 -18.40 -2.27
N PHE A 134 4.53 -17.68 -2.39
CA PHE A 134 3.25 -18.05 -1.81
C PHE A 134 2.27 -18.40 -2.92
N GLU A 135 1.61 -19.54 -2.80
CA GLU A 135 0.48 -19.86 -3.68
C GLU A 135 -0.72 -18.96 -3.38
N GLN A 136 -1.66 -18.86 -4.33
CA GLN A 136 -2.90 -18.09 -4.15
C GLN A 136 -3.74 -18.56 -2.94
N LYS A 137 -3.59 -19.82 -2.52
CA LYS A 137 -4.25 -20.38 -1.34
C LYS A 137 -3.50 -20.11 -0.02
N GLY A 138 -2.37 -19.41 -0.04
CA GLY A 138 -1.58 -19.08 1.17
C GLY A 138 -0.77 -20.24 1.73
N ARG A 139 -0.67 -21.36 1.01
CA ARG A 139 0.30 -22.40 1.35
C ARG A 139 1.69 -21.88 1.07
N ARG A 140 2.61 -22.11 2.02
CA ARG A 140 4.03 -21.83 1.86
C ARG A 140 4.64 -22.90 0.96
N GLU A 141 4.99 -22.50 -0.25
CA GLU A 141 5.99 -23.20 -1.05
C GLU A 141 7.18 -22.26 -1.27
N GLY A 142 8.06 -22.21 -0.27
CA GLY A 142 9.14 -21.22 -0.25
C GLY A 142 10.47 -21.80 -0.69
N MET A 143 11.27 -21.01 -1.41
CA MET A 143 12.71 -21.18 -1.53
C MET A 143 13.40 -20.29 -0.51
N ILE A 144 13.74 -20.78 0.69
CA ILE A 144 14.52 -19.94 1.61
C ILE A 144 15.94 -19.87 1.09
N ILE A 145 16.45 -18.66 0.90
CA ILE A 145 17.85 -18.35 0.61
C ILE A 145 18.49 -17.96 1.94
N TYR A 146 19.23 -18.86 2.58
CA TYR A 146 20.05 -18.47 3.73
C TYR A 146 21.39 -17.93 3.23
N PRO A 147 21.79 -16.70 3.59
CA PRO A 147 23.17 -16.27 3.39
C PRO A 147 24.07 -17.12 4.29
N PHE A 148 24.90 -17.98 3.69
CA PHE A 148 25.85 -18.84 4.39
C PHE A 148 27.26 -18.42 3.97
N GLU A 149 27.98 -17.76 4.88
CA GLU A 149 29.34 -17.24 4.64
C GLU A 149 29.51 -16.39 3.35
N LYS A 150 30.74 -15.91 3.09
CA LYS A 150 31.05 -15.07 1.92
C LYS A 150 30.95 -15.88 0.63
N GLY A 151 29.74 -15.95 0.06
CA GLY A 151 29.54 -16.42 -1.33
C GLY A 151 28.48 -17.50 -1.48
N THR A 152 28.16 -18.25 -0.42
CA THR A 152 27.24 -19.38 -0.51
C THR A 152 25.83 -18.96 -0.07
N VAL A 153 24.83 -19.47 -0.78
CA VAL A 153 23.47 -19.49 -0.28
C VAL A 153 22.96 -20.91 -0.20
N ILE A 154 22.22 -21.22 0.86
CA ILE A 154 21.49 -22.47 0.96
C ILE A 154 20.10 -22.21 0.40
N GLN A 155 19.75 -22.87 -0.71
CA GLN A 155 18.41 -22.84 -1.29
C GLN A 155 17.66 -24.12 -0.89
N GLY A 156 16.58 -24.00 -0.12
CA GLY A 156 15.75 -25.14 0.26
C GLY A 156 14.28 -24.98 -0.10
N ARG A 157 13.62 -26.06 -0.56
CA ARG A 157 12.17 -26.11 -0.81
C ARG A 157 11.45 -26.56 0.46
N PHE A 158 10.47 -25.76 0.92
CA PHE A 158 9.65 -26.09 2.08
C PHE A 158 8.19 -26.26 1.70
N SER A 159 7.53 -27.27 2.27
CA SER A 159 6.06 -27.40 2.26
C SER A 159 5.56 -27.35 3.70
N ASN A 160 4.74 -26.35 4.05
CA ASN A 160 3.95 -26.27 5.29
C ASN A 160 4.67 -26.07 6.65
N SER A 161 6.01 -26.04 6.75
CA SER A 161 6.72 -25.54 7.97
C SER A 161 8.21 -25.23 7.68
N PRO A 162 8.81 -24.15 8.25
CA PRO A 162 10.25 -23.88 8.16
C PRO A 162 11.12 -25.02 8.72
N ASP A 163 10.56 -25.87 9.58
CA ASP A 163 11.27 -26.96 10.26
C ASP A 163 11.38 -28.24 9.43
N SER A 164 10.93 -28.20 8.17
CA SER A 164 10.95 -29.35 7.25
C SER A 164 11.80 -29.04 6.02
N ILE A 165 13.12 -28.94 6.20
CA ILE A 165 14.07 -28.91 5.10
C ILE A 165 13.97 -30.25 4.36
N LYS A 166 13.37 -30.27 3.17
CA LYS A 166 13.30 -31.49 2.34
C LYS A 166 14.56 -31.70 1.52
N GLU A 167 15.12 -30.63 0.96
CA GLU A 167 16.34 -30.63 0.16
C GLU A 167 17.00 -29.26 0.26
N TYR A 168 18.33 -29.21 0.28
CA TYR A 168 19.09 -27.97 0.12
C TYR A 168 20.12 -28.10 -0.99
N LYS A 169 20.43 -26.99 -1.66
CA LYS A 169 21.58 -26.85 -2.54
C LYS A 169 22.39 -25.64 -2.11
N GLU A 170 23.70 -25.82 -2.02
CA GLU A 170 24.63 -24.70 -2.01
C GLU A 170 24.63 -24.07 -3.40
N VAL A 171 24.32 -22.79 -3.48
CA VAL A 171 24.34 -22.03 -4.72
C VAL A 171 25.31 -20.87 -4.54
N ASP A 172 26.18 -20.66 -5.52
CA ASP A 172 27.06 -19.49 -5.54
C ASP A 172 26.23 -18.22 -5.79
N LYS A 173 26.46 -17.14 -5.04
CA LYS A 173 25.70 -15.88 -5.12
C LYS A 173 25.63 -15.29 -6.54
N LYS A 174 26.56 -15.64 -7.44
CA LYS A 174 26.57 -15.18 -8.83
C LYS A 174 25.50 -15.83 -9.70
N ASP A 175 25.01 -17.01 -9.34
CA ASP A 175 24.04 -17.77 -10.16
C ASP A 175 22.58 -17.52 -9.78
N THR A 176 22.30 -16.86 -8.65
CA THR A 176 20.93 -16.50 -8.23
C THR A 176 20.38 -15.24 -8.89
N LEU A 177 21.19 -14.49 -9.65
CA LEU A 177 20.82 -13.21 -10.28
C LEU A 177 20.53 -13.30 -11.79
N LYS A 178 20.47 -14.50 -12.39
CA LYS A 178 20.10 -14.63 -13.81
C LYS A 178 18.57 -14.63 -13.94
N PRO A 179 17.96 -13.66 -14.66
CA PRO A 179 16.55 -13.76 -15.05
C PRO A 179 16.40 -14.99 -15.96
N LYS A 180 15.36 -15.81 -15.72
CA LYS A 180 14.86 -16.73 -16.73
C LYS A 180 14.06 -15.95 -17.77
#